data_AF-A0A227J8K3-F1
#
_entry.id   AF-A0A227J8K3-F1
#
_cell.length_a   1.000
_cell.length_b   1.000
_cell.length_c   1.000
_cell.angle_alpha   90.00
_cell.angle_beta   90.00
_cell.angle_gamma   90.00
#
_symmetry.space_group_name_H-M   'P 1'
#
loop_
_entity.id
_entity.type
_entity.pdbx_description
1 polymer ?
#
loop_
_entity_poly.entity_id
_entity_poly.type
_entity_poly.pdbx_seq_one_letter_code
_entity_poly.pdbx_strand_id
1 'polypeptide(L)'
;PAEEMVALDRWAVGRALAAQEEIIKAYDEYNIHAVTQRLMQFCSIEMGSFYLDVIKDRQYTAKQGGHAQRSCQTALYYIVEALVRWMAPIMSFTADEIWNEMPGEREKFVFTGEWFDGLFGLAEGEELNNEFWTEIQKVRGAVNKLLEAARAEKTIG
;
A
#
# COMPACT_ATOMS: atom_id res chain seq x y z
N PRO A 1 -16.36 -4.83 -5.90
CA PRO A 1 -15.08 -4.09 -6.08
C PRO A 1 -13.83 -4.95 -5.85
N ALA A 2 -13.70 -5.61 -4.69
CA ALA A 2 -12.52 -6.42 -4.36
C ALA A 2 -12.25 -7.56 -5.37
N GLU A 3 -13.30 -8.27 -5.79
CA GLU A 3 -13.21 -9.36 -6.78
C GLU A 3 -12.85 -8.88 -8.20
N GLU A 4 -13.14 -7.62 -8.50
CA GLU A 4 -12.79 -6.97 -9.77
C GLU A 4 -11.40 -6.33 -9.71
N MET A 5 -10.72 -6.32 -8.56
CA MET A 5 -9.35 -5.79 -8.53
C MET A 5 -8.38 -6.71 -9.25
N VAL A 6 -7.44 -6.10 -9.97
CA VAL A 6 -6.23 -6.78 -10.43
C VAL A 6 -5.51 -7.37 -9.21
N ALA A 7 -4.98 -8.58 -9.34
CA ALA A 7 -4.42 -9.34 -8.22
C ALA A 7 -3.34 -8.58 -7.42
N LEU A 8 -2.48 -7.80 -8.09
CA LEU A 8 -1.48 -6.98 -7.42
C LEU A 8 -2.09 -5.91 -6.51
N ASP A 9 -3.21 -5.31 -6.92
CA ASP A 9 -3.90 -4.25 -6.17
C ASP A 9 -4.61 -4.85 -4.96
N ARG A 10 -5.23 -6.02 -5.16
CA ARG A 10 -5.84 -6.81 -4.09
C ARG A 10 -4.81 -7.21 -3.05
N TRP A 11 -3.64 -7.68 -3.50
CA TRP A 11 -2.52 -8.00 -2.62
C TRP A 11 -2.08 -6.78 -1.81
N ALA A 12 -1.97 -5.60 -2.43
CA ALA A 12 -1.59 -4.38 -1.72
C ALA A 12 -2.61 -3.99 -0.63
N VAL A 13 -3.91 -4.13 -0.90
CA VAL A 13 -4.96 -3.94 0.12
C VAL A 13 -4.84 -4.99 1.24
N GLY A 14 -4.55 -6.25 0.91
CA GLY A 14 -4.28 -7.29 1.91
C GLY A 14 -3.06 -7.01 2.77
N ARG A 15 -1.99 -6.41 2.21
CA ARG A 15 -0.83 -5.95 3.00
C ARG A 15 -1.21 -4.79 3.93
N ALA A 16 -2.08 -3.90 3.51
CA ALA A 16 -2.60 -2.83 4.35
C ALA A 16 -3.45 -3.38 5.50
N LEU A 17 -4.27 -4.40 5.26
CA LEU A 17 -5.04 -5.06 6.33
C LEU A 17 -4.11 -5.63 7.41
N ALA A 18 -3.11 -6.41 7.00
CA ALA A 18 -2.12 -6.96 7.94
C ALA A 18 -1.36 -5.86 8.69
N ALA A 19 -1.03 -4.74 8.02
CA ALA A 19 -0.41 -3.59 8.67
C ALA A 19 -1.31 -2.96 9.73
N GLN A 20 -2.59 -2.76 9.42
CA GLN A 20 -3.56 -2.20 10.35
C GLN A 20 -3.71 -3.07 11.60
N GLU A 21 -3.84 -4.38 11.43
CA GLU A 21 -3.99 -5.32 12.55
C GLU A 21 -2.78 -5.26 13.50
N GLU A 22 -1.57 -5.25 12.95
CA GLU A 22 -0.33 -5.12 13.73
C GLU A 22 -0.21 -3.75 14.41
N ILE A 23 -0.63 -2.67 13.74
CA ILE A 23 -0.61 -1.30 14.30
C ILE A 23 -1.63 -1.14 15.42
N ILE A 24 -2.86 -1.64 15.25
CA ILE A 24 -3.90 -1.60 16.29
C ILE A 24 -3.40 -2.34 17.52
N LYS A 25 -2.88 -3.56 17.36
CA LYS A 25 -2.30 -4.32 18.46
C LYS A 25 -1.17 -3.56 19.17
N ALA A 26 -0.27 -2.94 18.41
CA ALA A 26 0.82 -2.16 18.98
C ALA A 26 0.32 -0.93 19.75
N TYR A 27 -0.75 -0.26 19.28
CA TYR A 27 -1.39 0.81 20.04
C TYR A 27 -2.05 0.31 21.33
N ASP A 28 -2.75 -0.83 21.29
CA ASP A 28 -3.38 -1.45 22.47
C ASP A 28 -2.35 -1.83 23.55
N GLU A 29 -1.13 -2.18 23.12
CA GLU A 29 0.01 -2.49 23.99
C GLU A 29 0.84 -1.24 24.37
N TYR A 30 0.41 -0.04 23.96
CA TYR A 30 1.14 1.23 24.13
C TYR A 30 2.55 1.23 23.52
N ASN A 31 2.81 0.37 22.54
CA ASN A 31 4.10 0.22 21.88
C ASN A 31 4.21 1.12 20.64
N ILE A 32 4.34 2.43 20.88
CA ILE A 32 4.45 3.46 19.82
C ILE A 32 5.68 3.26 18.92
N HIS A 33 6.74 2.65 19.46
CA HIS A 33 7.93 2.30 18.68
C HIS A 33 7.60 1.26 17.60
N ALA A 34 6.87 0.19 17.96
CA ALA A 34 6.43 -0.82 17.01
C ALA A 34 5.49 -0.24 15.94
N VAL A 35 4.58 0.67 16.31
CA VAL A 35 3.74 1.39 15.33
C VAL A 35 4.61 2.15 14.33
N THR A 36 5.58 2.91 14.81
CA THR A 36 6.48 3.72 13.96
C THR A 36 7.29 2.82 13.01
N GLN A 37 7.85 1.72 13.51
CA GLN A 37 8.56 0.74 12.69
C GLN A 37 7.63 0.12 11.63
N ARG A 38 6.40 -0.23 12.01
CA ARG A 38 5.45 -0.85 11.09
C ARG A 38 5.01 0.09 9.98
N LEU A 39 4.78 1.37 10.30
CA LEU A 39 4.51 2.44 9.33
C LEU A 39 5.67 2.62 8.35
N MET A 40 6.91 2.70 8.86
CA MET A 40 8.10 2.84 8.01
C MET A 40 8.27 1.64 7.08
N GLN A 41 8.07 0.43 7.58
CA GLN A 41 8.12 -0.80 6.80
C GLN A 41 7.05 -0.82 5.70
N PHE A 42 5.80 -0.45 6.04
CA PHE A 42 4.70 -0.39 5.09
C PHE A 42 4.98 0.59 3.95
N CYS A 43 5.33 1.83 4.30
CA CYS A 43 5.54 2.89 3.32
C CYS A 43 6.80 2.66 2.47
N SER A 44 7.90 2.23 3.07
CA SER A 44 9.19 2.14 2.37
C SER A 44 9.32 0.85 1.56
N ILE A 45 8.93 -0.28 2.15
CA ILE A 45 9.18 -1.59 1.56
C ILE A 45 7.98 -2.05 0.75
N GLU A 46 6.82 -2.19 1.38
CA GLU A 46 5.64 -2.80 0.75
C GLU A 46 5.07 -1.88 -0.34
N MET A 47 4.87 -0.60 -0.01
CA MET A 47 4.33 0.38 -0.94
C MET A 47 5.42 0.97 -1.84
N GLY A 48 6.44 1.61 -1.26
CA GLY A 48 7.44 2.38 -2.01
C GLY A 48 8.31 1.53 -2.94
N SER A 49 8.99 0.53 -2.39
CA SER A 49 9.98 -0.25 -3.15
C SER A 49 9.36 -1.24 -4.14
N PHE A 50 8.11 -1.64 -3.91
CA PHE A 50 7.44 -2.67 -4.70
C PHE A 50 6.15 -2.17 -5.36
N TYR A 51 5.05 -2.00 -4.61
CA TYR A 51 3.74 -1.76 -5.22
C TYR A 51 3.73 -0.51 -6.10
N LEU A 52 4.06 0.66 -5.53
CA LEU A 52 4.06 1.95 -6.22
C LEU A 52 5.01 1.94 -7.41
N ASP A 53 6.15 1.26 -7.31
CA ASP A 53 7.09 1.17 -8.43
C ASP A 53 6.51 0.36 -9.61
N VAL A 54 5.84 -0.76 -9.32
CA VAL A 54 5.22 -1.61 -10.35
C VAL A 54 4.02 -0.92 -11.01
N ILE A 55 3.22 -0.18 -10.25
CA ILE A 55 1.98 0.41 -10.76
C ILE A 55 2.17 1.74 -11.49
N LYS A 56 3.35 2.37 -11.43
CA LYS A 56 3.65 3.67 -12.11
C LYS A 56 3.25 3.65 -13.57
N ASP A 57 3.72 2.66 -14.33
CA ASP A 57 3.43 2.57 -15.76
C ASP A 57 1.92 2.49 -15.99
N ARG A 58 1.25 1.56 -15.32
CA ARG A 58 -0.20 1.39 -15.43
C ARG A 58 -0.98 2.66 -15.02
N GLN A 59 -0.51 3.42 -14.05
CA GLN A 59 -1.17 4.65 -13.64
C GLN A 59 -1.03 5.75 -14.70
N TYR A 60 0.09 5.81 -15.40
CA TYR A 60 0.39 6.84 -16.40
C TYR A 60 0.00 6.47 -17.83
N THR A 61 -0.04 5.19 -18.18
CA THR A 61 -0.20 4.71 -19.56
C THR A 61 -1.52 3.98 -19.82
N ALA A 62 -2.18 3.43 -18.79
CA ALA A 62 -3.43 2.72 -19.00
C ALA A 62 -4.54 3.65 -19.49
N LYS A 63 -5.45 3.10 -20.30
CA LYS A 63 -6.62 3.82 -20.80
C LYS A 63 -7.37 4.48 -19.65
N GLN A 64 -7.59 5.78 -19.76
CA GLN A 64 -8.33 6.54 -18.77
C GLN A 64 -9.73 5.93 -18.54
N GLY A 65 -10.07 5.68 -17.27
CA GLY A 65 -11.31 5.03 -16.87
C GLY A 65 -11.37 3.52 -17.12
N GLY A 66 -10.29 2.91 -17.63
CA GLY A 66 -10.19 1.47 -17.80
C GLY A 66 -10.09 0.71 -16.47
N HIS A 67 -10.40 -0.59 -16.51
CA HIS A 67 -10.37 -1.48 -15.35
C HIS A 67 -9.05 -1.43 -14.58
N ALA A 68 -7.93 -1.52 -15.31
CA ALA A 68 -6.58 -1.47 -14.74
C ALA A 68 -6.29 -0.19 -13.96
N GLN A 69 -6.74 0.97 -14.46
CA GLN A 69 -6.56 2.26 -13.78
C GLN A 69 -7.49 2.37 -12.56
N ARG A 70 -8.76 1.99 -12.71
CA ARG A 70 -9.74 2.06 -11.61
C ARG A 70 -9.37 1.14 -10.45
N SER A 71 -8.95 -0.09 -10.75
CA SER A 71 -8.44 -1.05 -9.75
C SER A 71 -7.32 -0.43 -8.91
N CYS A 72 -6.33 0.17 -9.58
CA CYS A 72 -5.21 0.85 -8.94
C CYS A 72 -5.67 2.01 -8.03
N GLN A 73 -6.56 2.87 -8.52
CA GLN A 73 -7.07 4.01 -7.78
C GLN A 73 -7.88 3.59 -6.56
N THR A 74 -8.72 2.56 -6.69
CA THR A 74 -9.50 2.03 -5.57
C THR A 74 -8.60 1.44 -4.49
N ALA A 75 -7.58 0.66 -4.86
CA ALA A 75 -6.62 0.14 -3.89
C ALA A 75 -5.83 1.26 -3.18
N LEU A 76 -5.33 2.26 -3.94
CA LEU A 76 -4.64 3.40 -3.34
C LEU A 76 -5.55 4.20 -2.40
N TYR A 77 -6.82 4.37 -2.78
CA TYR A 77 -7.81 5.04 -1.94
C TYR A 77 -8.02 4.30 -0.61
N TYR A 78 -8.16 2.97 -0.65
CA TYR A 78 -8.34 2.16 0.56
C TYR A 78 -7.10 2.22 1.46
N ILE A 79 -5.91 2.15 0.85
CA ILE A 79 -4.64 2.22 1.56
C ILE A 79 -4.46 3.58 2.24
N VAL A 80 -4.77 4.69 1.56
CA VAL A 80 -4.58 6.03 2.15
C VAL A 80 -5.63 6.34 3.22
N GLU A 81 -6.88 5.87 3.07
CA GLU A 81 -7.91 5.95 4.12
C GLU A 81 -7.40 5.28 5.42
N ALA A 82 -6.81 4.10 5.32
CA ALA A 82 -6.24 3.42 6.49
C ALA A 82 -4.99 4.12 7.03
N LEU A 83 -4.03 4.42 6.16
CA LEU A 83 -2.73 5.01 6.52
C LEU A 83 -2.86 6.29 7.32
N VAL A 84 -3.73 7.20 6.89
CA VAL A 84 -3.92 8.50 7.55
C VAL A 84 -4.45 8.33 8.98
N ARG A 85 -5.32 7.33 9.21
CA ARG A 85 -5.81 6.99 10.56
C ARG A 85 -4.72 6.36 11.42
N TRP A 86 -3.89 5.49 10.86
CA TRP A 86 -2.75 4.90 11.59
C TRP A 86 -1.76 5.96 12.05
N MET A 87 -1.54 6.99 11.21
CA MET A 87 -0.63 8.09 11.47
C MET A 87 -1.16 9.09 12.50
N ALA A 88 -2.48 9.29 12.58
CA ALA A 88 -3.09 10.37 13.36
C ALA A 88 -2.63 10.46 14.84
N PRO A 89 -2.45 9.36 15.59
CA PRO A 89 -1.99 9.43 16.98
C PRO A 89 -0.53 9.89 17.18
N ILE A 90 0.33 9.81 16.16
CA ILE A 90 1.77 10.12 16.25
C ILE A 90 2.13 11.35 15.39
N MET A 91 1.48 11.50 14.24
CA MET A 91 1.73 12.54 13.23
C MET A 91 0.45 13.34 12.95
N SER A 92 -0.18 13.84 14.01
CA SER A 92 -1.52 14.44 13.97
C SER A 92 -1.71 15.52 12.90
N PHE A 93 -0.80 16.50 12.82
CA PHE A 93 -0.90 17.59 11.85
C PHE A 93 -0.77 17.10 10.41
N THR A 94 0.18 16.21 10.14
CA THR A 94 0.37 15.64 8.80
C THR A 94 -0.80 14.76 8.40
N ALA A 95 -1.34 13.97 9.34
CA ALA A 95 -2.53 13.16 9.10
C ALA A 95 -3.74 14.04 8.76
N ASP A 96 -3.96 15.13 9.49
CA ASP A 96 -5.08 16.06 9.25
C ASP A 96 -4.92 16.83 7.93
N GLU A 97 -3.70 17.20 7.55
CA GLU A 97 -3.42 17.81 6.25
C GLU A 97 -3.77 16.84 5.11
N ILE A 98 -3.27 15.60 5.15
CA ILE A 98 -3.58 14.59 4.14
C ILE A 98 -5.09 14.31 4.11
N TRP A 99 -5.73 14.20 5.28
CA TRP A 99 -7.16 13.95 5.41
C TRP A 99 -8.00 14.93 4.61
N ASN A 100 -7.66 16.22 4.65
CA ASN A 100 -8.38 17.28 3.97
C ASN A 100 -8.15 17.33 2.45
N GLU A 101 -7.05 16.75 1.96
CA GLU A 101 -6.72 16.68 0.53
C GLU A 101 -7.26 15.42 -0.17
N MET A 102 -7.74 14.45 0.60
CA MET A 102 -8.26 13.19 0.05
C MET A 102 -9.66 13.36 -0.57
N PRO A 103 -9.97 12.63 -1.66
CA PRO A 103 -11.24 12.76 -2.36
C PRO A 103 -12.43 12.21 -1.55
N GLY A 104 -13.63 12.73 -1.82
CA GLY A 104 -14.88 12.26 -1.21
C GLY A 104 -15.32 13.09 -0.01
N GLU A 105 -16.59 12.91 0.38
CA GLU A 105 -17.15 13.55 1.57
C GLU A 105 -16.56 12.93 2.84
N ARG A 106 -16.17 13.77 3.79
CA ARG A 106 -15.49 13.35 5.01
C ARG A 106 -15.78 14.32 6.16
N GLU A 107 -15.59 13.83 7.37
CA GLU A 107 -15.63 14.67 8.56
C GLU A 107 -14.52 15.73 8.55
N LYS A 108 -14.69 16.78 9.35
CA LYS A 108 -13.78 17.93 9.37
C LYS A 108 -12.36 17.57 9.78
N PHE A 109 -12.19 16.56 10.63
CA PHE A 109 -10.89 16.18 11.19
C PHE A 109 -10.74 14.67 11.17
N VAL A 110 -9.51 14.19 10.97
CA VAL A 110 -9.20 12.75 11.09
C VAL A 110 -9.39 12.22 12.51
N PHE A 111 -9.28 13.10 13.52
CA PHE A 111 -9.25 12.72 14.94
C PHE A 111 -10.56 12.15 15.49
N THR A 112 -11.66 12.32 14.77
CA THR A 112 -12.97 11.74 15.11
C THR A 112 -13.27 10.45 14.35
N GLY A 113 -12.39 10.07 13.42
CA GLY A 113 -12.52 8.85 12.64
C GLY A 113 -12.17 7.58 13.42
N GLU A 114 -12.83 6.49 13.05
CA GLU A 114 -12.49 5.14 13.49
C GLU A 114 -11.49 4.49 12.52
N TRP A 115 -10.92 3.34 12.90
CA TRP A 115 -10.07 2.55 12.01
C TRP A 115 -10.81 2.21 10.72
N PHE A 116 -10.08 2.18 9.59
CA PHE A 116 -10.72 1.97 8.29
C PHE A 116 -11.12 0.49 8.14
N ASP A 117 -12.40 0.23 7.92
CA ASP A 117 -13.00 -1.11 7.85
C ASP A 117 -13.14 -1.64 6.41
N GLY A 118 -12.79 -0.83 5.41
CA GLY A 118 -12.85 -1.22 3.99
C GLY A 118 -11.69 -2.10 3.50
N LEU A 119 -10.70 -2.40 4.35
CA LEU A 119 -9.58 -3.28 4.01
C LEU A 119 -10.04 -4.74 3.97
N PHE A 120 -9.47 -5.53 3.06
CA PHE A 120 -9.78 -6.95 2.91
C PHE A 120 -8.52 -7.75 2.56
N GLY A 121 -8.50 -9.02 2.97
CA GLY A 121 -7.45 -9.98 2.64
C GLY A 121 -7.64 -10.63 1.28
N LEU A 122 -6.69 -11.51 0.93
CA LEU A 122 -6.82 -12.42 -0.21
C LEU A 122 -7.76 -13.57 0.15
N ALA A 123 -8.45 -14.12 -0.86
CA ALA A 123 -9.35 -15.24 -0.65
C ALA A 123 -8.56 -16.52 -0.28
N GLU A 124 -9.20 -17.41 0.47
CA GLU A 124 -8.61 -18.72 0.77
C GLU A 124 -8.41 -19.52 -0.52
N GLY A 125 -7.20 -20.04 -0.73
CA GLY A 125 -6.84 -20.78 -1.94
C GLY A 125 -6.57 -19.93 -3.19
N GLU A 126 -6.49 -18.60 -3.06
CA GLU A 126 -6.11 -17.72 -4.18
C GLU A 126 -4.67 -18.03 -4.64
N GLU A 127 -4.47 -18.28 -5.94
CA GLU A 127 -3.15 -18.69 -6.48
C GLU A 127 -2.10 -17.59 -6.32
N LEU A 128 -2.49 -16.33 -6.50
CA LEU A 128 -1.61 -15.16 -6.39
C LEU A 128 -1.57 -14.65 -4.96
N ASN A 129 -1.23 -15.54 -4.02
CA ASN A 129 -1.18 -15.29 -2.59
C ASN A 129 0.11 -14.58 -2.14
N ASN A 130 0.25 -14.35 -0.83
CA ASN A 130 1.42 -13.71 -0.23
C ASN A 130 2.74 -14.44 -0.52
N GLU A 131 2.74 -15.78 -0.62
CA GLU A 131 3.93 -16.57 -0.94
C GLU A 131 4.35 -16.31 -2.39
N PHE A 132 3.40 -16.33 -3.32
CA PHE A 132 3.64 -15.99 -4.72
C PHE A 132 4.29 -14.61 -4.86
N TRP A 133 3.71 -13.57 -4.24
CA TRP A 133 4.26 -12.21 -4.33
C TRP A 133 5.60 -12.06 -3.62
N THR A 134 5.85 -12.84 -2.58
CA THR A 134 7.16 -12.91 -1.92
C THR A 134 8.22 -13.48 -2.85
N GLU A 135 7.90 -14.56 -3.59
CA GLU A 135 8.79 -15.12 -4.60
C GLU A 135 9.02 -14.14 -5.76
N ILE A 136 7.98 -13.46 -6.25
CA ILE A 136 8.12 -12.42 -7.29
C ILE A 136 9.05 -11.28 -6.83
N GLN A 137 8.95 -10.85 -5.57
CA GLN A 137 9.85 -9.83 -5.02
C GLN A 137 11.31 -10.31 -4.98
N LYS A 138 11.57 -11.57 -4.62
CA LYS A 138 12.91 -12.16 -4.67
C LYS A 138 13.47 -12.19 -6.09
N VAL A 139 12.67 -12.65 -7.06
CA VAL A 139 13.04 -12.68 -8.48
C VAL A 139 13.35 -11.27 -8.98
N ARG A 140 12.48 -10.29 -8.71
CA ARG A 140 12.71 -8.88 -9.07
C ARG A 140 13.99 -8.35 -8.44
N GLY A 141 14.28 -8.69 -7.19
CA GLY A 141 15.54 -8.31 -6.53
C GLY A 141 16.78 -8.87 -7.23
N ALA A 142 16.74 -10.12 -7.67
CA ALA A 142 17.83 -10.74 -8.43
C ALA A 142 18.01 -10.10 -9.81
N VAL A 143 16.91 -9.85 -10.52
CA VAL A 143 16.92 -9.21 -11.85
C VAL A 143 17.43 -7.77 -11.74
N ASN A 144 16.96 -6.99 -10.76
CA ASN A 144 17.39 -5.61 -10.56
C ASN A 144 18.92 -5.51 -10.35
N LYS A 145 19.53 -6.45 -9.63
CA LYS A 145 21.00 -6.48 -9.47
C LYS A 145 21.73 -6.61 -10.82
N LEU A 146 21.21 -7.46 -11.71
CA LEU A 146 21.77 -7.64 -13.04
C LEU A 146 21.54 -6.40 -13.92
N LEU A 147 20.36 -5.77 -13.81
CA LEU A 147 20.06 -4.52 -14.52
C LEU A 147 20.97 -3.37 -14.06
N GLU A 148 21.22 -3.23 -12.75
CA GLU A 148 22.14 -2.22 -12.23
C GLU A 148 23.58 -2.44 -12.71
N ALA A 149 24.04 -3.70 -12.78
CA ALA A 149 25.34 -4.01 -13.38
C ALA A 149 25.40 -3.59 -14.86
N ALA A 150 24.36 -3.91 -15.64
CA ALA A 150 24.27 -3.52 -17.04
C ALA A 150 24.18 -2.00 -17.25
N ARG A 151 23.53 -1.26 -16.33
CA ARG A 151 23.53 0.22 -16.30
C ARG A 151 24.93 0.78 -16.04
N ALA A 152 25.65 0.22 -15.08
CA ALA A 152 27.03 0.63 -14.77
C ALA A 152 27.96 0.40 -15.99
N GLU A 153 27.71 -0.66 -16.76
CA GLU A 153 28.39 -0.97 -18.02
C GLU A 153 27.90 -0.14 -19.22
N LYS A 154 26.88 0.71 -19.04
CA LYS A 154 26.21 1.52 -20.09
C LYS A 154 25.57 0.70 -21.21
N THR A 155 25.26 -0.57 -20.95
CA THR A 155 24.52 -1.44 -21.88
C THR A 155 23.05 -1.03 -21.97
N ILE A 156 22.49 -0.55 -20.85
CA ILE A 156 21.13 -0.02 -20.73
C ILE A 156 21.13 1.32 -19.97
N GLY A 157 20.04 2.08 -20.09
CA GLY A 157 19.83 3.39 -19.45
C GLY A 157 18.86 3.35 -18.27
#